data_AF-A0A9P6TU07-F1
#
_entry.id   AF-A0A9P6TU07-F1
#
_cell.length_a   1.000
_cell.length_b   1.000
_cell.length_c   1.000
_cell.angle_alpha   90.00
_cell.angle_beta   90.00
_cell.angle_gamma   90.00
#
_symmetry.space_group_name_H-M   'P 1'
#
loop_
_entity.id
_entity.type
_entity.pdbx_description
1 polymer ?
#
loop_
_entity_poly.entity_id
_entity_poly.type
_entity_poly.pdbx_seq_one_letter_code
_entity_poly.pdbx_strand_id
1 'polypeptide(L)'
;MVGVGGIVPTHICAWAPYLSLLQYNSDPILFAKKTFMLMQIAVYVATLGAGGFCMIYSLGVLRRATKDILRIRRGDYGLFKGKKNNSIDLDDAIRFLGVFVGFGFTGTLYFMVEVALIGTSIAMIIQLDKLRDFVLHHLGYGIFFASFFVALIVQLIQKRMTNLLFIKNRARFTLQNRAPLLHYWYFMMFTSMTRAFTSYILRTLKLILRYPLFSLRVDRNAETWSVRRGDGGFTAYCGMLLAEHEYNNPILLIFVDTQKYVWRILTLTGCLKHAQLHMFHGPTFTANVLEHAGSWP
;
A
#
# COMPACT_ATOMS: atom_id res chain seq x y z
N MET A 1 10.79 -24.18 0.05
CA MET A 1 12.07 -24.06 0.79
C MET A 1 13.18 -23.69 -0.17
N VAL A 2 13.26 -22.42 -0.57
CA VAL A 2 14.41 -21.88 -1.31
C VAL A 2 15.49 -21.58 -0.26
N GLY A 3 16.46 -22.47 -0.08
CA GLY A 3 17.54 -22.24 0.91
C GLY A 3 18.16 -23.48 1.57
N VAL A 4 17.54 -24.65 1.44
CA VAL A 4 18.05 -25.91 2.05
C VAL A 4 18.51 -26.94 1.00
N GLY A 5 18.20 -26.71 -0.28
CA GLY A 5 18.73 -27.52 -1.37
C GLY A 5 20.21 -27.25 -1.64
N GLY A 6 20.95 -28.28 -2.06
CA GLY A 6 22.43 -28.28 -2.17
C GLY A 6 23.06 -27.14 -2.99
N ILE A 7 22.30 -26.46 -3.85
CA ILE A 7 22.76 -25.32 -4.69
C ILE A 7 23.22 -24.12 -3.84
N VAL A 8 22.50 -23.80 -2.76
CA VAL A 8 22.83 -22.63 -1.94
C VAL A 8 24.12 -22.86 -1.13
N PRO A 9 24.29 -24.00 -0.43
CA PRO A 9 25.56 -24.37 0.20
C PRO A 9 26.73 -24.43 -0.79
N THR A 10 26.55 -24.98 -2.00
CA THR A 10 27.66 -25.09 -2.97
C THR A 10 28.14 -23.73 -3.44
N HIS A 11 27.24 -22.77 -3.68
CA HIS A 11 27.63 -21.41 -3.99
C HIS A 11 28.34 -20.73 -2.82
N ILE A 12 27.86 -20.89 -1.58
CA ILE A 12 28.55 -20.34 -0.40
C ILE A 12 29.96 -20.90 -0.29
N CYS A 13 30.14 -22.22 -0.43
CA CYS A 13 31.45 -22.86 -0.39
C CYS A 13 32.37 -22.42 -1.53
N ALA A 14 31.83 -22.14 -2.72
CA ALA A 14 32.60 -21.64 -3.86
C ALA A 14 33.07 -20.18 -3.66
N TRP A 15 32.25 -19.33 -3.05
CA TRP A 15 32.56 -17.91 -2.83
C TRP A 15 33.28 -17.64 -1.50
N ALA A 16 33.16 -18.53 -0.51
CA ALA A 16 33.80 -18.43 0.80
C ALA A 16 35.32 -18.16 0.75
N PRO A 17 36.15 -18.83 -0.09
CA PRO A 17 37.59 -18.55 -0.13
C PRO A 17 37.92 -17.15 -0.65
N TYR A 18 37.07 -16.56 -1.50
CA TYR A 18 37.26 -15.20 -1.99
C TYR A 18 36.83 -14.15 -0.95
N LEU A 19 35.73 -14.43 -0.25
CA LEU A 19 35.18 -13.52 0.76
C LEU A 19 35.95 -13.55 2.08
N SER A 20 36.58 -14.67 2.45
CA SER A 20 37.40 -14.77 3.67
C SER A 20 38.67 -13.89 3.60
N LEU A 21 39.16 -13.55 2.41
CA LEU A 21 40.29 -12.62 2.21
C LEU A 21 39.98 -11.19 2.69
N LEU A 22 38.69 -10.86 2.81
CA LEU A 22 38.22 -9.57 3.30
C LEU A 22 38.07 -9.56 4.84
N GLN A 23 38.36 -10.67 5.52
CA GLN A 23 38.43 -10.73 6.98
C GLN A 23 39.87 -10.53 7.48
N TYR A 24 40.03 -10.23 8.77
CA TYR A 24 41.35 -10.12 9.40
C TYR A 24 41.99 -11.49 9.68
N ASN A 25 41.17 -12.49 10.05
CA ASN A 25 41.59 -13.89 10.22
C ASN A 25 40.96 -14.76 9.13
N SER A 26 41.78 -15.33 8.27
CA SER A 26 41.34 -16.04 7.07
C SER A 26 41.08 -17.53 7.32
N ASP A 27 39.94 -17.85 7.94
CA ASP A 27 39.45 -19.22 8.08
C ASP A 27 38.22 -19.46 7.18
N PRO A 28 38.40 -19.96 5.94
CA PRO A 28 37.32 -20.06 4.95
C PRO A 28 36.20 -21.01 5.38
N ILE A 29 36.52 -22.09 6.09
CA ILE A 29 35.55 -23.09 6.58
C ILE A 29 34.69 -22.51 7.71
N LEU A 30 35.32 -21.78 8.65
CA LEU A 30 34.61 -21.16 9.76
C LEU A 30 33.70 -20.03 9.26
N PHE A 31 34.18 -19.26 8.28
CA PHE A 31 33.40 -18.24 7.58
C PHE A 31 32.16 -18.86 6.94
N ALA A 32 32.34 -19.88 6.07
CA ALA A 32 31.23 -20.54 5.38
C ALA A 32 30.16 -21.08 6.36
N LYS A 33 30.58 -21.69 7.48
CA LYS A 33 29.65 -22.20 8.51
C LYS A 33 28.82 -21.08 9.15
N LYS A 34 29.45 -19.95 9.50
CA LYS A 34 28.76 -18.78 10.07
C LYS A 34 27.82 -18.13 9.06
N THR A 35 28.26 -17.98 7.80
CA THR A 35 27.44 -17.42 6.71
C THR A 35 26.21 -18.26 6.45
N PHE A 36 26.36 -19.58 6.41
CA PHE A 36 25.24 -20.50 6.22
C PHE A 36 24.21 -20.41 7.35
N MET A 37 24.63 -20.41 8.62
CA MET A 37 23.71 -20.26 9.75
C MET A 37 22.96 -18.93 9.75
N LEU A 38 23.65 -17.82 9.47
CA LEU A 38 23.02 -16.50 9.41
C LEU A 38 22.03 -16.39 8.24
N MET A 39 22.33 -17.00 7.10
CA MET A 39 21.42 -17.02 5.96
C MET A 39 20.19 -17.89 6.22
N GLN A 40 20.35 -19.03 6.92
CA GLN A 40 19.21 -19.83 7.38
C GLN A 40 18.29 -19.01 8.29
N ILE A 41 18.85 -18.31 9.29
CA ILE A 41 18.07 -17.44 10.18
C ILE A 41 17.34 -16.35 9.38
N ALA A 42 18.01 -15.69 8.44
CA ALA A 42 17.40 -14.67 7.58
C ALA A 42 16.22 -15.23 6.76
N VAL A 43 16.36 -16.45 6.21
CA VAL A 43 15.29 -17.13 5.47
C VAL A 43 14.11 -17.49 6.40
N TYR A 44 14.36 -17.98 7.61
CA TYR A 44 13.29 -18.25 8.59
C TYR A 44 12.55 -16.97 9.00
N VAL A 45 13.27 -15.88 9.22
CA VAL A 45 12.66 -14.57 9.53
C VAL A 45 11.86 -14.07 8.33
N ALA A 46 12.35 -14.24 7.11
CA ALA A 46 11.64 -13.85 5.90
C ALA A 46 10.34 -14.64 5.70
N THR A 47 10.35 -15.97 5.91
CA THR A 47 9.15 -16.80 5.73
C THR A 47 8.11 -16.56 6.82
N LEU A 48 8.52 -16.53 8.09
CA LEU A 48 7.61 -16.23 9.21
C LEU A 48 7.10 -14.78 9.15
N GLY A 49 7.98 -13.84 8.82
CA GLY A 49 7.63 -12.44 8.63
C GLY A 49 6.63 -12.25 7.50
N ALA A 50 6.84 -12.89 6.35
CA ALA A 50 5.91 -12.82 5.22
C ALA A 50 4.55 -13.45 5.53
N GLY A 51 4.52 -14.59 6.23
CA GLY A 51 3.28 -15.22 6.68
C GLY A 51 2.49 -14.33 7.63
N GLY A 52 3.15 -13.79 8.67
CA GLY A 52 2.54 -12.87 9.61
C GLY A 52 2.04 -11.58 8.94
N PHE A 53 2.82 -11.04 8.01
CA PHE A 53 2.45 -9.88 7.22
C PHE A 53 1.20 -10.16 6.37
N CYS A 54 1.17 -11.28 5.66
CA CYS A 54 0.01 -11.68 4.87
C CYS A 54 -1.27 -11.79 5.72
N MET A 55 -1.19 -12.35 6.93
CA MET A 55 -2.34 -12.46 7.85
C MET A 55 -2.85 -11.10 8.33
N ILE A 56 -1.96 -10.18 8.73
CA ILE A 56 -2.36 -8.83 9.17
C ILE A 56 -3.05 -8.09 8.01
N TYR A 57 -2.55 -8.29 6.79
CA TYR A 57 -3.08 -7.64 5.60
C TYR A 57 -4.44 -8.18 5.18
N SER A 58 -4.65 -9.50 5.19
CA SER A 58 -5.95 -10.10 4.87
C SER A 58 -7.04 -9.63 5.84
N LEU A 59 -6.73 -9.56 7.14
CA LEU A 59 -7.63 -9.00 8.16
C LEU A 59 -7.89 -7.50 7.93
N GLY A 60 -6.87 -6.75 7.51
CA GLY A 60 -6.98 -5.33 7.20
C GLY A 60 -7.82 -5.01 5.97
N VAL A 61 -7.80 -5.89 4.95
CA VAL A 61 -8.65 -5.84 3.75
C VAL A 61 -10.10 -6.08 4.14
N LEU A 62 -10.38 -7.16 4.90
CA LEU A 62 -11.73 -7.52 5.32
C LEU A 62 -12.42 -6.37 6.09
N ARG A 63 -11.74 -5.83 7.11
CA ARG A 63 -12.27 -4.69 7.89
C ARG A 63 -12.56 -3.46 7.02
N ARG A 64 -11.76 -3.24 5.99
CA ARG A 64 -11.94 -2.10 5.09
C ARG A 64 -13.08 -2.33 4.10
N ALA A 65 -13.17 -3.52 3.51
CA ALA A 65 -14.27 -3.88 2.61
C ALA A 65 -15.62 -3.65 3.27
N THR A 66 -15.82 -4.11 4.51
CA THR A 66 -17.06 -3.84 5.25
C THR A 66 -17.31 -2.35 5.45
N LYS A 67 -16.29 -1.58 5.81
CA LYS A 67 -16.43 -0.12 6.01
C LYS A 67 -16.77 0.61 4.71
N ASP A 68 -16.16 0.21 3.60
CA ASP A 68 -16.35 0.87 2.31
C ASP A 68 -17.71 0.50 1.69
N ILE A 69 -18.18 -0.75 1.84
CA ILE A 69 -19.56 -1.14 1.50
C ILE A 69 -20.58 -0.28 2.26
N LEU A 70 -20.37 -0.09 3.57
CA LEU A 70 -21.26 0.74 4.39
C LEU A 70 -21.29 2.21 3.95
N ARG A 71 -20.17 2.77 3.47
CA ARG A 71 -20.10 4.14 2.95
C ARG A 71 -20.84 4.28 1.63
N ILE A 72 -20.63 3.33 0.73
CA ILE A 72 -21.30 3.30 -0.58
C ILE A 72 -22.81 3.21 -0.38
N ARG A 73 -23.28 2.36 0.54
CA ARG A 73 -24.71 2.25 0.89
C ARG A 73 -25.32 3.53 1.49
N ARG A 74 -24.50 4.39 2.11
CA ARG A 74 -24.94 5.73 2.58
C ARG A 74 -24.96 6.79 1.47
N GLY A 75 -24.56 6.44 0.25
CA GLY A 75 -24.43 7.36 -0.88
C GLY A 75 -23.12 8.14 -0.90
N ASP A 76 -22.14 7.80 -0.05
CA ASP A 76 -20.80 8.40 -0.10
C ASP A 76 -19.94 7.67 -1.13
N TYR A 77 -19.94 8.20 -2.37
CA TYR A 77 -19.14 7.70 -3.48
C TYR A 77 -17.75 8.35 -3.56
N GLY A 78 -17.19 8.84 -2.44
CA GLY A 78 -15.83 9.41 -2.39
C GLY A 78 -14.77 8.50 -3.01
N LEU A 79 -14.96 7.18 -2.96
CA LEU A 79 -14.09 6.20 -3.62
C LEU A 79 -14.10 6.34 -5.15
N PHE A 80 -15.24 6.67 -5.77
CA PHE A 80 -15.48 6.71 -7.22
C PHE A 80 -15.40 8.13 -7.81
N LYS A 81 -14.52 8.99 -7.27
CA LYS A 81 -14.46 10.42 -7.62
C LYS A 81 -15.79 11.16 -7.41
N GLY A 82 -16.63 10.68 -6.47
CA GLY A 82 -17.91 11.29 -6.16
C GLY A 82 -19.00 11.08 -7.22
N LYS A 83 -18.80 10.18 -8.19
CA LYS A 83 -19.79 9.87 -9.23
C LYS A 83 -20.39 8.48 -9.00
N LYS A 84 -21.72 8.39 -9.02
CA LYS A 84 -22.48 7.13 -8.96
C LYS A 84 -22.35 6.32 -10.25
N ASN A 85 -22.45 7.00 -11.40
CA ASN A 85 -22.24 6.39 -12.71
C ASN A 85 -20.76 6.51 -13.08
N ASN A 86 -20.02 5.44 -12.89
CA ASN A 86 -18.62 5.33 -13.27
C ASN A 86 -18.47 4.30 -14.39
N SER A 87 -17.36 4.35 -15.12
CA SER A 87 -17.03 3.42 -16.21
C SER A 87 -16.47 2.07 -15.70
N ILE A 88 -16.94 1.61 -14.54
CA ILE A 88 -16.47 0.36 -13.94
C ILE A 88 -17.53 -0.67 -14.24
N ASP A 89 -17.09 -1.77 -14.84
CA ASP A 89 -18.00 -2.77 -15.42
C ASP A 89 -18.14 -3.99 -14.51
N LEU A 90 -19.17 -4.80 -14.78
CA LEU A 90 -19.39 -6.06 -14.07
C LEU A 90 -18.25 -7.08 -14.33
N ASP A 91 -17.60 -6.99 -15.48
CA ASP A 91 -16.43 -7.80 -15.85
C ASP A 91 -15.27 -7.62 -14.85
N ASP A 92 -15.06 -6.40 -14.33
CA ASP A 92 -14.07 -6.11 -13.30
C ASP A 92 -14.38 -6.83 -11.98
N ALA A 93 -15.67 -6.98 -11.64
CA ALA A 93 -16.12 -7.69 -10.45
C ALA A 93 -15.87 -9.21 -10.58
N ILE A 94 -16.11 -9.78 -11.76
CA ILE A 94 -15.90 -11.22 -12.01
C ILE A 94 -14.41 -11.58 -11.89
N ARG A 95 -13.53 -10.71 -12.35
CA ARG A 95 -12.06 -10.91 -12.28
C ARG A 95 -11.48 -10.68 -10.90
N PHE A 96 -12.22 -10.06 -9.98
CA PHE A 96 -11.72 -9.65 -8.67
C PHE A 96 -11.07 -10.79 -7.88
N LEU A 97 -11.69 -11.96 -7.81
CA LEU A 97 -11.17 -13.07 -7.00
C LEU A 97 -9.79 -13.53 -7.51
N GLY A 98 -9.64 -13.67 -8.83
CA GLY A 98 -8.37 -14.05 -9.45
C GLY A 98 -7.28 -13.01 -9.23
N VAL A 99 -7.64 -11.74 -9.39
CA VAL A 99 -6.74 -10.61 -9.14
C VAL A 99 -6.33 -10.54 -7.67
N PHE A 100 -7.25 -10.74 -6.73
CA PHE A 100 -6.99 -10.75 -5.29
C PHE A 100 -6.01 -11.86 -4.89
N VAL A 101 -6.23 -13.09 -5.36
CA VAL A 101 -5.31 -14.22 -5.09
C VAL A 101 -3.96 -13.99 -5.77
N GLY A 102 -3.94 -13.49 -7.01
CA GLY A 102 -2.72 -13.19 -7.74
C GLY A 102 -1.84 -12.15 -7.04
N PHE A 103 -2.41 -11.02 -6.60
CA PHE A 103 -1.69 -10.00 -5.83
C PHE A 103 -1.26 -10.49 -4.45
N GLY A 104 -2.05 -11.35 -3.80
CA GLY A 104 -1.65 -12.00 -2.54
C GLY A 104 -0.44 -12.92 -2.71
N PHE A 105 -0.44 -13.78 -3.72
CA PHE A 105 0.67 -14.71 -3.99
C PHE A 105 1.93 -13.97 -4.45
N THR A 106 1.81 -13.08 -5.45
CA THR A 106 2.96 -12.34 -5.96
C THR A 106 3.52 -11.36 -4.92
N GLY A 107 2.65 -10.68 -4.18
CA GLY A 107 3.05 -9.78 -3.09
C GLY A 107 3.77 -10.50 -1.95
N THR A 108 3.31 -11.70 -1.55
CA THR A 108 4.01 -12.50 -0.53
C THR A 108 5.38 -12.99 -1.01
N LEU A 109 5.49 -13.49 -2.24
CA LEU A 109 6.78 -13.89 -2.82
C LEU A 109 7.76 -12.72 -2.89
N TYR A 110 7.29 -11.57 -3.37
CA TYR A 110 8.11 -10.37 -3.48
C TYR A 110 8.61 -9.90 -2.11
N PHE A 111 7.74 -9.87 -1.10
CA PHE A 111 8.12 -9.54 0.28
C PHE A 111 9.12 -10.54 0.88
N MET A 112 8.95 -11.86 0.63
CA MET A 112 9.92 -12.87 1.06
C MET A 112 11.30 -12.63 0.45
N VAL A 113 11.37 -12.36 -0.86
CA VAL A 113 12.63 -12.11 -1.57
C VAL A 113 13.31 -10.86 -1.03
N GLU A 114 12.57 -9.78 -0.78
CA GLU A 114 13.15 -8.56 -0.26
C GLU A 114 13.66 -8.68 1.18
N VAL A 115 12.88 -9.28 2.09
CA VAL A 115 13.36 -9.51 3.46
C VAL A 115 14.58 -10.44 3.46
N ALA A 116 14.63 -11.42 2.55
CA ALA A 116 15.80 -12.26 2.37
C ALA A 116 17.00 -11.47 1.84
N LEU A 117 16.84 -10.60 0.84
CA LEU A 117 17.91 -9.73 0.31
C LEU A 117 18.42 -8.73 1.35
N ILE A 118 17.52 -8.12 2.11
CA ILE A 118 17.89 -7.21 3.21
C ILE A 118 18.61 -8.00 4.30
N GLY A 119 18.08 -9.16 4.70
CA GLY A 119 18.69 -10.02 5.71
C GLY A 119 20.08 -10.51 5.32
N THR A 120 20.29 -10.93 4.06
CA THR A 120 21.60 -11.35 3.56
C THR A 120 22.56 -10.17 3.44
N SER A 121 22.10 -9.00 3.02
CA SER A 121 22.94 -7.80 2.97
C SER A 121 23.44 -7.38 4.36
N ILE A 122 22.58 -7.43 5.38
CA ILE A 122 22.95 -7.17 6.78
C ILE A 122 23.93 -8.23 7.28
N ALA A 123 23.68 -9.51 7.00
CA ALA A 123 24.57 -10.59 7.40
C ALA A 123 25.96 -10.45 6.76
N MET A 124 26.05 -10.04 5.49
CA MET A 124 27.33 -9.76 4.82
C MET A 124 28.07 -8.59 5.46
N ILE A 125 27.39 -7.48 5.76
CA ILE A 125 27.99 -6.32 6.42
C ILE A 125 28.56 -6.69 7.80
N ILE A 126 27.86 -7.55 8.56
CA ILE A 126 28.31 -7.99 9.89
C ILE A 126 29.55 -8.90 9.80
N GLN A 127 29.61 -9.78 8.79
CA GLN A 127 30.65 -10.81 8.68
C GLN A 127 31.97 -10.30 8.09
N LEU A 128 31.90 -9.32 7.18
CA LEU A 128 33.08 -8.80 6.49
C LEU A 128 33.72 -7.69 7.31
N ASP A 129 34.74 -7.99 8.12
CA ASP A 129 35.36 -7.02 9.03
C ASP A 129 35.88 -5.77 8.32
N LYS A 130 36.60 -5.91 7.19
CA LYS A 130 37.08 -4.76 6.40
C LYS A 130 35.93 -3.92 5.84
N LEU A 131 34.81 -4.57 5.46
CA LEU A 131 33.63 -3.88 4.92
C LEU A 131 32.84 -3.20 6.04
N ARG A 132 32.70 -3.86 7.20
CA ARG A 132 32.12 -3.29 8.41
C ARG A 132 32.90 -2.05 8.83
N ASP A 133 34.21 -2.14 8.91
CA ASP A 133 35.06 -1.04 9.34
C ASP A 133 35.06 0.08 8.29
N PHE A 134 35.04 -0.23 6.98
CA PHE A 134 34.83 0.76 5.93
C PHE A 134 33.48 1.49 6.05
N VAL A 135 32.39 0.74 6.26
CA VAL A 135 31.04 1.27 6.43
C VAL A 135 30.92 2.09 7.71
N LEU A 136 31.43 1.60 8.84
CA LEU A 136 31.45 2.33 10.12
C LEU A 136 32.36 3.56 10.04
N HIS A 137 33.45 3.51 9.29
CA HIS A 137 34.30 4.66 9.09
C HIS A 137 33.63 5.72 8.21
N HIS A 138 32.92 5.33 7.14
CA HIS A 138 32.24 6.29 6.25
C HIS A 138 30.88 6.79 6.80
N LEU A 139 30.10 5.92 7.45
CA LEU A 139 28.78 6.25 8.00
C LEU A 139 28.82 6.68 9.47
N GLY A 140 29.75 6.15 10.27
CA GLY A 140 29.84 6.39 11.72
C GLY A 140 30.83 7.49 12.09
N TYR A 141 32.05 7.45 11.53
CA TYR A 141 33.10 8.46 11.76
C TYR A 141 33.24 9.48 10.62
N GLY A 142 32.56 9.23 9.50
CA GLY A 142 32.82 9.92 8.26
C GLY A 142 32.15 11.28 8.24
N ILE A 143 32.88 12.24 7.68
CA ILE A 143 32.46 13.58 7.27
C ILE A 143 31.00 13.63 6.78
N PHE A 144 30.47 12.57 6.19
CA PHE A 144 29.06 12.42 5.80
C PHE A 144 28.05 12.56 6.95
N PHE A 145 28.22 11.89 8.08
CA PHE A 145 27.26 11.95 9.19
C PHE A 145 27.24 13.33 9.84
N ALA A 146 28.44 13.90 10.05
CA ALA A 146 28.59 15.27 10.53
C ALA A 146 27.99 16.27 9.52
N SER A 147 28.27 16.12 8.23
CA SER A 147 27.72 16.99 7.17
C SER A 147 26.19 16.91 7.09
N PHE A 148 25.62 15.71 7.26
CA PHE A 148 24.17 15.53 7.30
C PHE A 148 23.55 16.24 8.51
N PHE A 149 24.16 16.12 9.68
CA PHE A 149 23.68 16.76 10.90
C PHE A 149 23.79 18.29 10.83
N VAL A 150 24.92 18.81 10.35
CA VAL A 150 25.12 20.24 10.09
C VAL A 150 24.11 20.76 9.08
N ALA A 151 23.86 20.05 7.99
CA ALA A 151 22.84 20.42 7.00
C ALA A 151 21.42 20.46 7.62
N LEU A 152 21.11 19.58 8.55
CA LEU A 152 19.82 19.57 9.27
C LEU A 152 19.70 20.79 10.19
N ILE A 153 20.74 21.10 10.98
CA ILE A 153 20.77 22.28 11.85
C ILE A 153 20.63 23.57 11.03
N VAL A 154 21.39 23.70 9.94
CA VAL A 154 21.31 24.86 9.06
C VAL A 154 19.89 25.04 8.51
N GLN A 155 19.21 23.95 8.13
CA GLN A 155 17.81 24.02 7.69
C GLN A 155 16.85 24.49 8.78
N LEU A 156 17.05 24.08 10.04
CA LEU A 156 16.23 24.55 11.17
C LEU A 156 16.45 26.04 11.44
N ILE A 157 17.71 26.49 11.40
CA ILE A 157 18.07 27.90 11.57
C ILE A 157 17.48 28.73 10.43
N GLN A 158 17.59 28.29 9.18
CA GLN A 158 17.02 28.96 8.01
C GLN A 158 15.50 29.15 8.15
N LYS A 159 14.78 28.10 8.53
CA LYS A 159 13.32 28.18 8.76
C LYS A 159 12.97 29.13 9.91
N ARG A 160 13.83 29.21 10.93
CA ARG A 160 13.61 30.10 12.07
C ARG A 160 13.89 31.56 11.69
N MET A 161 14.99 31.82 10.99
CA MET A 161 15.37 33.12 10.43
C MET A 161 14.24 33.69 9.57
N THR A 162 13.66 32.89 8.65
CA THR A 162 12.55 33.35 7.81
C THR A 162 11.34 33.79 8.60
N ASN A 163 10.98 33.01 9.64
CA ASN A 163 9.81 33.29 10.46
C ASN A 163 9.99 34.51 11.37
N LEU A 164 11.21 34.80 11.81
CA LEU A 164 11.47 35.92 12.73
C LEU A 164 11.70 37.24 12.00
N LEU A 165 12.38 37.23 10.85
CA LEU A 165 12.79 38.46 10.15
C LEU A 165 11.78 38.95 9.12
N PHE A 166 11.09 38.04 8.44
CA PHE A 166 10.25 38.40 7.28
C PHE A 166 8.75 38.21 7.49
N ILE A 167 8.33 37.46 8.51
CA ILE A 167 6.91 37.24 8.81
C ILE A 167 6.48 38.17 9.95
N LYS A 168 5.48 39.01 9.68
CA LYS A 168 4.92 39.91 10.69
C LYS A 168 4.18 39.09 11.76
N ASN A 169 4.38 39.45 13.03
CA ASN A 169 3.76 38.77 14.18
C ASN A 169 2.25 38.58 13.98
N ARG A 170 1.81 37.30 14.02
CA ARG A 170 0.42 36.79 13.94
C ARG A 170 -0.28 36.66 12.58
N ALA A 171 0.39 36.82 11.44
CA ALA A 171 -0.24 36.53 10.15
C ALA A 171 0.58 35.55 9.28
N ARG A 172 -0.10 34.55 8.70
CA ARG A 172 0.55 33.43 7.97
C ARG A 172 1.23 33.83 6.66
N PHE A 173 0.82 34.94 6.05
CA PHE A 173 1.29 35.36 4.72
C PHE A 173 1.62 36.86 4.60
N THR A 174 1.60 37.63 5.69
CA THR A 174 1.93 39.07 5.61
C THR A 174 3.42 39.28 5.81
N LEU A 175 4.07 39.80 4.78
CA LEU A 175 5.52 40.03 4.78
C LEU A 175 5.88 41.39 5.37
N GLN A 176 7.01 41.41 6.08
CA GLN A 176 7.70 42.60 6.55
C GLN A 176 9.00 42.75 5.74
N ASN A 177 9.30 43.96 5.25
CA ASN A 177 10.49 44.32 4.47
C ASN A 177 10.71 43.51 3.17
N ARG A 178 10.11 43.98 2.07
CA ARG A 178 10.13 43.31 0.75
C ARG A 178 11.49 43.33 0.04
N ALA A 179 12.27 44.39 0.19
CA ALA A 179 13.55 44.56 -0.52
C ALA A 179 14.66 43.55 -0.09
N PRO A 180 14.94 43.36 1.22
CA PRO A 180 15.93 42.37 1.65
C PRO A 180 15.46 40.93 1.46
N LEU A 181 14.15 40.69 1.42
CA LEU A 181 13.59 39.37 1.15
C LEU A 181 13.98 38.87 -0.25
N LEU A 182 14.01 39.76 -1.26
CA LEU A 182 14.34 39.35 -2.63
C LEU A 182 15.78 38.83 -2.72
N HIS A 183 16.72 39.51 -2.08
CA HIS A 183 18.13 39.10 -2.00
C HIS A 183 18.29 37.83 -1.17
N TYR A 184 17.60 37.75 -0.03
CA TYR A 184 17.58 36.55 0.80
C TYR A 184 17.01 35.34 0.06
N TRP A 185 15.96 35.52 -0.75
CA TRP A 185 15.35 34.46 -1.54
C TRP A 185 16.32 33.90 -2.59
N TYR A 186 17.10 34.79 -3.25
CA TYR A 186 18.15 34.39 -4.18
C TYR A 186 19.23 33.53 -3.49
N PHE A 187 19.72 33.94 -2.31
CA PHE A 187 20.68 33.13 -1.54
C PHE A 187 20.08 31.80 -1.05
N MET A 188 18.81 31.81 -0.64
CA MET A 188 18.12 30.61 -0.19
C MET A 188 17.90 29.59 -1.30
N MET A 189 17.81 30.03 -2.56
CA MET A 189 17.70 29.14 -3.73
C MET A 189 18.79 28.07 -3.74
N PHE A 190 20.06 28.46 -3.57
CA PHE A 190 21.19 27.53 -3.60
C PHE A 190 21.11 26.46 -2.50
N THR A 191 20.77 26.87 -1.27
CA THR A 191 20.61 25.93 -0.15
C THR A 191 19.39 25.02 -0.31
N SER A 192 18.33 25.52 -0.96
CA SER A 192 17.11 24.75 -1.22
C SER A 192 17.32 23.67 -2.29
N MET A 193 18.25 23.86 -3.23
CA MET A 193 18.61 22.88 -4.26
C MET A 193 19.21 21.61 -3.63
N THR A 194 20.17 21.75 -2.72
CA THR A 194 20.77 20.61 -1.99
C THR A 194 19.72 19.87 -1.16
N ARG A 195 18.81 20.61 -0.51
CA ARG A 195 17.69 20.02 0.24
C ARG A 195 16.74 19.24 -0.67
N ALA A 196 16.44 19.76 -1.86
CA ALA A 196 15.59 19.08 -2.83
C ALA A 196 16.21 17.75 -3.26
N PHE A 197 17.52 17.72 -3.50
CA PHE A 197 18.26 16.50 -3.82
C PHE A 197 18.20 15.46 -2.70
N THR A 198 18.51 15.85 -1.44
CA THR A 198 18.40 14.93 -0.30
C THR A 198 16.97 14.44 -0.09
N SER A 199 15.97 15.31 -0.25
CA SER A 199 14.56 14.93 -0.15
C SER A 199 14.14 13.96 -1.26
N TYR A 200 14.71 14.10 -2.46
CA TYR A 200 14.46 13.21 -3.59
C TYR A 200 15.04 11.81 -3.34
N ILE A 201 16.28 11.72 -2.83
CA ILE A 201 16.89 10.45 -2.43
C ILE A 201 16.05 9.78 -1.34
N LEU A 202 15.70 10.51 -0.27
CA LEU A 202 14.87 9.98 0.81
C LEU A 202 13.48 9.55 0.33
N ARG A 203 12.89 10.27 -0.63
CA ARG A 203 11.62 9.90 -1.25
C ARG A 203 11.77 8.61 -2.05
N THR A 204 12.82 8.48 -2.84
CA THR A 204 13.10 7.28 -3.66
C THR A 204 13.33 6.07 -2.76
N LEU A 205 14.15 6.21 -1.71
CA LEU A 205 14.38 5.15 -0.73
C LEU A 205 13.08 4.74 -0.02
N LYS A 206 12.26 5.71 0.40
CA LYS A 206 10.94 5.44 0.98
C LYS A 206 10.03 4.73 -0.01
N LEU A 207 10.06 5.08 -1.30
CA LEU A 207 9.25 4.41 -2.32
C LEU A 207 9.72 2.97 -2.52
N ILE A 208 11.02 2.72 -2.65
CA ILE A 208 11.59 1.38 -2.80
C ILE A 208 11.22 0.49 -1.61
N LEU A 209 11.31 0.99 -0.37
CA LEU A 209 10.96 0.21 0.82
C LEU A 209 9.44 0.09 1.05
N ARG A 210 8.65 1.03 0.53
CA ARG A 210 7.21 1.09 0.77
C ARG A 210 6.41 0.35 -0.30
N TYR A 211 6.77 0.50 -1.55
CA TYR A 211 6.15 -0.21 -2.68
C TYR A 211 5.89 -1.72 -2.44
N PRO A 212 6.83 -2.48 -1.85
CA PRO A 212 6.68 -3.90 -1.56
C PRO A 212 5.59 -4.16 -0.53
N LEU A 213 5.57 -3.33 0.52
CA LEU A 213 4.58 -3.38 1.60
C LEU A 213 3.16 -3.02 1.12
N PHE A 214 3.04 -2.32 -0.01
CA PHE A 214 1.77 -1.94 -0.61
C PHE A 214 1.39 -2.82 -1.82
N SER A 215 2.34 -3.54 -2.43
CA SER A 215 2.11 -4.43 -3.58
C SER A 215 1.16 -5.58 -3.26
N LEU A 216 1.06 -6.00 -2.00
CA LEU A 216 0.17 -7.07 -1.55
C LEU A 216 -1.29 -6.59 -1.44
N ARG A 217 -1.52 -5.28 -1.45
CA ARG A 217 -2.81 -4.70 -1.09
C ARG A 217 -3.58 -4.18 -2.30
N VAL A 218 -4.72 -4.80 -2.57
CA VAL A 218 -5.63 -4.45 -3.67
C VAL A 218 -6.53 -3.26 -3.34
N ASP A 219 -6.86 -3.01 -2.06
CA ASP A 219 -7.81 -1.92 -1.68
C ASP A 219 -7.27 -0.49 -1.80
N ARG A 220 -5.99 -0.30 -2.14
CA ARG A 220 -5.43 1.04 -2.33
C ARG A 220 -4.63 1.09 -3.60
N ASN A 221 -5.00 2.05 -4.43
CA ASN A 221 -4.20 2.46 -5.55
C ASN A 221 -2.82 2.92 -5.07
N ALA A 222 -1.77 2.31 -5.61
CA ALA A 222 -0.40 2.76 -5.40
C ALA A 222 -0.14 4.12 -6.10
N GLU A 223 -0.92 4.41 -7.14
CA GLU A 223 -0.73 5.57 -8.00
C GLU A 223 -1.49 6.82 -7.51
N THR A 224 -1.15 7.96 -8.13
CA THR A 224 -1.85 9.23 -7.89
C THR A 224 -3.30 9.17 -8.41
N TRP A 225 -4.15 10.04 -7.87
CA TRP A 225 -5.61 10.07 -8.13
C TRP A 225 -5.99 10.14 -9.62
N SER A 226 -5.12 10.71 -10.46
CA SER A 226 -5.32 10.82 -11.91
C SER A 226 -5.12 9.50 -12.65
N VAL A 227 -4.21 8.64 -12.18
CA VAL A 227 -3.75 7.43 -12.92
C VAL A 227 -4.38 6.14 -12.39
N ARG A 228 -5.17 6.21 -11.31
CA ARG A 228 -5.88 5.11 -10.62
C ARG A 228 -6.65 4.08 -11.48
N ARG A 229 -6.89 4.37 -12.77
CA ARG A 229 -7.45 3.43 -13.73
C ARG A 229 -6.43 2.42 -14.27
N GLY A 230 -5.13 2.69 -14.17
CA GLY A 230 -4.07 1.77 -14.60
C GLY A 230 -3.83 0.62 -13.64
N ASP A 231 -4.28 0.74 -12.39
CA ASP A 231 -4.15 -0.31 -11.38
C ASP A 231 -5.30 -1.32 -11.52
N GLY A 232 -4.98 -2.46 -12.15
CA GLY A 232 -5.90 -3.59 -12.35
C GLY A 232 -6.41 -4.21 -11.04
N GLY A 233 -5.62 -4.15 -9.97
CA GLY A 233 -6.03 -4.60 -8.65
C GLY A 233 -7.14 -3.70 -8.10
N PHE A 234 -6.85 -2.41 -8.09
CA PHE A 234 -7.72 -1.43 -7.50
C PHE A 234 -9.06 -1.29 -8.25
N THR A 235 -9.03 -1.37 -9.58
CA THR A 235 -10.23 -1.33 -10.44
C THR A 235 -11.14 -2.55 -10.21
N ALA A 236 -10.57 -3.76 -10.16
CA ALA A 236 -11.32 -4.98 -9.85
C ALA A 236 -11.98 -4.92 -8.46
N TYR A 237 -11.29 -4.37 -7.45
CA TYR A 237 -11.85 -4.16 -6.11
C TYR A 237 -13.05 -3.21 -6.13
N CYS A 238 -12.98 -2.13 -6.92
CA CYS A 238 -14.10 -1.22 -7.09
C CYS A 238 -15.28 -1.87 -7.83
N GLY A 239 -15.01 -2.71 -8.83
CA GLY A 239 -16.02 -3.50 -9.53
C GLY A 239 -16.77 -4.41 -8.57
N MET A 240 -16.04 -5.18 -7.75
CA MET A 240 -16.63 -6.01 -6.70
C MET A 240 -17.52 -5.20 -5.75
N LEU A 241 -17.04 -4.06 -5.23
CA LEU A 241 -17.82 -3.22 -4.32
C LEU A 241 -19.11 -2.69 -4.95
N LEU A 242 -19.07 -2.34 -6.24
CA LEU A 242 -20.24 -1.82 -6.95
C LEU A 242 -21.24 -2.94 -7.25
N ALA A 243 -20.78 -4.12 -7.68
CA ALA A 243 -21.62 -5.29 -7.88
C ALA A 243 -22.30 -5.73 -6.57
N GLU A 244 -21.55 -5.77 -5.46
CA GLU A 244 -22.08 -6.08 -4.12
C GLU A 244 -23.12 -5.05 -3.67
N HIS A 245 -22.91 -3.77 -3.99
CA HIS A 245 -23.88 -2.72 -3.67
C HIS A 245 -25.17 -2.85 -4.47
N GLU A 246 -25.08 -3.10 -5.77
CA GLU A 246 -26.23 -3.11 -6.68
C GLU A 246 -27.08 -4.38 -6.50
N TYR A 247 -26.44 -5.56 -6.43
CA TYR A 247 -27.16 -6.84 -6.33
C TYR A 247 -27.48 -7.25 -4.89
N ASN A 248 -26.64 -6.90 -3.92
CA ASN A 248 -26.73 -7.40 -2.54
C ASN A 248 -27.11 -6.29 -1.54
N ASN A 249 -27.99 -5.36 -1.94
CA ASN A 249 -28.47 -4.30 -1.06
C ASN A 249 -29.50 -4.85 -0.06
N PRO A 250 -29.21 -4.89 1.26
CA PRO A 250 -30.11 -5.50 2.23
C PRO A 250 -31.46 -4.79 2.33
N ILE A 251 -31.52 -3.48 2.08
CA ILE A 251 -32.77 -2.72 2.11
C ILE A 251 -33.69 -3.18 0.97
N LEU A 252 -33.12 -3.36 -0.22
CA LEU A 252 -33.86 -3.82 -1.40
C LEU A 252 -34.30 -5.28 -1.25
N LEU A 253 -33.42 -6.15 -0.75
CA LEU A 253 -33.75 -7.55 -0.51
C LEU A 253 -34.89 -7.70 0.51
N ILE A 254 -34.83 -7.00 1.64
CA ILE A 254 -35.90 -7.02 2.65
C ILE A 254 -37.20 -6.47 2.08
N PHE A 255 -37.14 -5.41 1.25
CA PHE A 255 -38.33 -4.85 0.60
C PHE A 255 -39.00 -5.86 -0.34
N VAL A 256 -38.23 -6.52 -1.20
CA VAL A 256 -38.72 -7.55 -2.12
C VAL A 256 -39.27 -8.75 -1.35
N ASP A 257 -38.59 -9.21 -0.30
CA ASP A 257 -39.06 -10.33 0.51
C ASP A 257 -40.37 -9.98 1.22
N THR A 258 -40.45 -8.79 1.84
CA THR A 258 -41.69 -8.32 2.48
C THR A 258 -42.84 -8.27 1.48
N GLN A 259 -42.59 -7.78 0.26
CA GLN A 259 -43.61 -7.74 -0.79
C GLN A 259 -44.07 -9.15 -1.20
N LYS A 260 -43.15 -10.12 -1.32
CA LYS A 260 -43.49 -11.53 -1.59
C LYS A 260 -44.32 -12.14 -0.46
N TYR A 261 -43.97 -11.88 0.80
CA TYR A 261 -44.73 -12.37 1.96
C TYR A 261 -46.15 -11.79 1.97
N VAL A 262 -46.31 -10.49 1.75
CA VAL A 262 -47.62 -9.83 1.67
C VAL A 262 -48.45 -10.41 0.53
N TRP A 263 -47.85 -10.61 -0.65
CA TRP A 263 -48.53 -11.20 -1.80
C TRP A 263 -49.01 -12.62 -1.50
N ARG A 264 -48.17 -13.45 -0.88
CA ARG A 264 -48.52 -14.82 -0.48
C ARG A 264 -49.68 -14.88 0.52
N ILE A 265 -49.72 -13.96 1.49
CA ILE A 265 -50.81 -13.86 2.46
C ILE A 265 -52.12 -13.43 1.77
N LEU A 266 -52.06 -12.47 0.85
CA LEU A 266 -53.23 -12.01 0.08
C LEU A 266 -53.80 -13.11 -0.83
N THR A 267 -52.93 -13.95 -1.42
CA THR A 267 -53.35 -15.11 -2.22
C THR A 267 -54.02 -16.18 -1.36
N LEU A 268 -53.50 -16.45 -0.16
CA LEU A 268 -54.05 -17.44 0.76
C LEU A 268 -55.39 -17.01 1.40
N THR A 269 -55.60 -15.70 1.59
CA THR A 269 -56.84 -15.14 2.16
C THR A 269 -57.94 -14.87 1.12
N GLY A 270 -57.70 -15.16 -0.16
CA GLY A 270 -58.68 -14.94 -1.24
C GLY A 270 -59.00 -13.46 -1.54
N CYS A 271 -58.27 -12.52 -0.93
CA CYS A 271 -58.52 -11.08 -0.99
C CYS A 271 -57.80 -10.38 -2.17
N LEU A 272 -57.35 -11.15 -3.17
CA LEU A 272 -56.47 -10.66 -4.24
C LEU A 272 -57.13 -9.57 -5.12
N LYS A 273 -58.46 -9.63 -5.29
CA LYS A 273 -59.22 -8.75 -6.20
C LYS A 273 -59.24 -7.28 -5.76
N HIS A 274 -59.02 -6.96 -4.47
CA HIS A 274 -59.05 -5.58 -3.99
C HIS A 274 -57.66 -4.94 -3.83
N ALA A 275 -56.59 -5.74 -3.71
CA ALA A 275 -55.24 -5.25 -3.45
C ALA A 275 -54.47 -4.83 -4.71
N GLN A 276 -54.82 -5.35 -5.90
CA GLN A 276 -54.19 -4.94 -7.16
C GLN A 276 -54.39 -3.45 -7.49
N LEU A 277 -55.48 -2.82 -7.02
CA LEU A 277 -55.79 -1.43 -7.33
C LEU A 277 -54.99 -0.40 -6.53
N HIS A 278 -54.49 -0.75 -5.34
CA HIS A 278 -53.81 0.22 -4.46
C HIS A 278 -52.27 0.17 -4.49
N MET A 279 -51.65 -0.93 -4.93
CA MET A 279 -50.18 -1.04 -4.98
C MET A 279 -49.53 -0.51 -6.26
N PHE A 280 -50.29 -0.31 -7.35
CA PHE A 280 -49.75 0.10 -8.65
C PHE A 280 -49.76 1.61 -8.93
N HIS A 281 -50.30 2.43 -8.02
CA HIS A 281 -50.22 3.90 -8.11
C HIS A 281 -49.03 4.45 -7.31
N GLY A 282 -47.80 4.21 -7.80
CA GLY A 282 -46.55 4.76 -7.27
C GLY A 282 -45.36 4.41 -8.19
N PRO A 283 -44.38 5.30 -8.39
CA PRO A 283 -43.74 5.52 -9.69
C PRO A 283 -42.82 4.38 -10.13
N THR A 284 -43.02 3.91 -11.37
CA THR A 284 -42.01 3.47 -12.38
C THR A 284 -40.65 2.94 -11.88
N PHE A 285 -40.61 2.13 -10.84
CA PHE A 285 -39.39 1.44 -10.38
C PHE A 285 -39.56 -0.09 -10.42
N THR A 286 -40.79 -0.58 -10.55
CA THR A 286 -41.12 -2.01 -10.48
C THR A 286 -40.97 -2.74 -11.82
N ALA A 287 -40.96 -2.04 -12.95
CA ALA A 287 -40.86 -2.68 -14.27
C ALA A 287 -39.45 -3.24 -14.55
N ASN A 288 -38.38 -2.51 -14.24
CA ASN A 288 -37.01 -2.98 -14.52
C ASN A 288 -36.49 -4.05 -13.56
N VAL A 289 -37.10 -4.20 -12.38
CA VAL A 289 -36.66 -5.18 -11.37
C VAL A 289 -37.27 -6.56 -11.64
N LEU A 290 -38.47 -6.62 -12.21
CA LEU A 290 -39.12 -7.89 -12.55
C LEU A 290 -38.53 -8.53 -13.82
N GLU A 291 -38.05 -7.74 -14.78
CA GLU A 291 -37.36 -8.27 -15.97
C GLU A 291 -36.03 -8.95 -15.63
N HIS A 292 -35.30 -8.46 -14.62
CA HIS A 292 -34.05 -9.08 -14.15
C HIS A 292 -34.24 -10.24 -13.17
N ALA A 293 -35.42 -10.35 -12.53
CA ALA A 293 -35.72 -11.46 -11.62
C ALA A 293 -36.30 -12.70 -12.34
N GLY A 294 -36.77 -12.55 -13.59
CA GLY A 294 -37.36 -13.63 -14.39
C GLY A 294 -36.35 -14.47 -15.18
N SER A 295 -35.04 -14.16 -15.11
CA SER A 295 -34.02 -14.78 -15.95
C SER A 295 -32.89 -15.44 -15.14
N TRP A 296 -33.22 -16.27 -14.15
CA TRP A 296 -32.26 -17.24 -13.60
C TRP A 296 -32.98 -18.58 -13.34
N PRO A 297 -32.40 -19.72 -13.74
CA PRO A 297 -32.99 -21.05 -13.59
C PRO A 297 -33.12 -21.49 -12.12
#